data_AF-A0A7L2Y6N4-F1
#
_entry.id   AF-A0A7L2Y6N4-F1
#
_cell.length_a   1.000
_cell.length_b   1.000
_cell.length_c   1.000
_cell.angle_alpha   90.00
_cell.angle_beta   90.00
_cell.angle_gamma   90.00
#
_symmetry.space_group_name_H-M   'P 1'
#
loop_
_entity.id
_entity.type
_entity.pdbx_description
1 polymer ?
#
loop_
_entity_poly.entity_id
_entity_poly.type
_entity_poly.pdbx_seq_one_letter_code
_entity_poly.pdbx_strand_id
1 'polypeptide(L)' 'PPQPGVLTVPGEASGAILGGLHPWSRYRLQVLVFNGRGAGPPSAKIRFHTPEG' A
#
# COMPACT_ATOMS: atom_id res chain seq x y z
N PRO A 1 -1.57 17.34 -4.06
CA PRO A 1 -1.98 16.26 -3.15
C PRO A 1 -0.92 15.14 -3.08
N PRO A 2 -0.62 14.56 -1.91
CA PRO A 2 0.27 13.40 -1.85
C PRO A 2 -0.36 12.29 -2.71
N GLN A 3 0.34 11.86 -3.74
CA GLN A 3 -0.15 10.76 -4.58
C GLN A 3 -0.14 9.50 -3.71
N PRO A 4 -1.27 8.79 -3.56
CA PRO A 4 -1.27 7.49 -2.90
C PRO A 4 -0.30 6.59 -3.68
N GLY A 5 0.78 6.18 -3.03
CA GLY A 5 1.71 5.22 -3.62
C GLY A 5 1.00 3.89 -3.78
N VAL A 6 0.59 3.56 -5.00
CA VAL A 6 0.09 2.23 -5.34
C VAL A 6 1.27 1.43 -5.86
N LEU A 7 1.51 0.26 -5.27
CA LEU A 7 2.53 -0.67 -5.69
C LEU A 7 1.87 -1.99 -6.09
N THR A 8 2.09 -2.40 -7.33
CA THR A 8 1.71 -3.73 -7.83
C THR A 8 2.93 -4.64 -7.76
N VAL A 9 2.74 -5.85 -7.26
CA VAL A 9 3.80 -6.86 -7.14
C VAL A 9 3.37 -8.17 -7.80
N PRO A 10 4.32 -9.06 -8.15
CA PRO A 10 3.99 -10.41 -8.60
C PRO A 10 3.14 -11.17 -7.58
N GLY A 11 2.25 -12.03 -8.05
CA GLY A 11 1.35 -12.81 -7.19
C GLY A 11 2.06 -13.72 -6.18
N GLU A 12 3.29 -14.13 -6.50
CA GLU A 12 4.13 -14.99 -5.66
C GLU A 12 4.88 -14.21 -4.56
N ALA A 13 4.82 -12.88 -4.56
CA ALA A 13 5.58 -12.05 -3.63
C ALA A 13 4.99 -12.11 -2.21
N SER A 14 5.85 -12.32 -1.21
CA SER A 14 5.48 -12.31 0.21
C SER A 14 5.70 -10.95 0.89
N GLY A 15 6.29 -9.97 0.19
CA GLY A 15 6.57 -8.64 0.73
C GLY A 15 7.00 -7.63 -0.34
N ALA A 16 6.93 -6.34 0.01
CA ALA A 16 7.27 -5.23 -0.87
C ALA A 16 7.64 -3.97 -0.07
N ILE A 17 8.40 -3.06 -0.67
CA ILE A 17 8.74 -1.76 -0.08
C ILE A 17 7.94 -0.66 -0.77
N LEU A 18 7.10 0.03 0.00
CA LEU A 18 6.39 1.22 -0.47
C LEU A 18 7.17 2.49 -0.08
N GLY A 19 7.86 3.06 -1.07
CA GLY A 19 8.60 4.33 -0.91
C GLY A 19 7.75 5.57 -1.17
N GLY A 20 8.40 6.75 -1.15
CA GLY A 20 7.76 8.02 -1.52
C GLY A 20 6.73 8.54 -0.51
N LEU A 21 6.75 8.02 0.71
CA LEU A 21 5.90 8.51 1.79
C LEU A 21 6.46 9.82 2.35
N HIS A 22 5.58 10.74 2.71
CA HIS A 22 5.98 12.02 3.31
C HIS A 22 6.35 11.78 4.77
N PRO A 23 7.41 12.42 5.31
CA PRO A 23 7.69 12.40 6.74
C PRO A 23 6.54 12.99 7.57
N TRP A 24 6.51 12.67 8.86
CA TRP A 24 5.54 13.18 9.83
C TRP A 24 4.06 13.06 9.38
N SER A 25 3.71 11.94 8.75
CA SER A 25 2.43 11.78 8.07
C SER A 25 1.71 10.50 8.48
N ARG A 26 0.38 10.55 8.48
CA ARG A 26 -0.50 9.42 8.80
C ARG A 26 -1.02 8.75 7.55
N TYR A 27 -0.87 7.44 7.48
CA TYR A 27 -1.30 6.63 6.35
C TYR A 27 -2.28 5.52 6.75
N ARG A 28 -3.11 5.14 5.78
CA ARG A 28 -3.93 3.92 5.81
C ARG A 28 -3.50 3.04 4.64
N LEU A 29 -3.14 1.80 4.92
CA LEU A 29 -2.74 0.81 3.92
C LEU A 29 -3.76 -0.31 3.84
N GLN A 30 -4.03 -0.76 2.61
CA GLN A 30 -4.77 -1.99 2.32
C GLN A 30 -4.06 -2.70 1.17
N VAL A 31 -4.12 -4.03 1.17
CA VAL A 31 -3.64 -4.87 0.09
C VAL A 31 -4.85 -5.49 -0.60
N LEU A 32 -4.84 -5.53 -1.93
CA LEU A 32 -5.84 -6.24 -2.72
C LEU A 32 -5.13 -7.13 -3.72
N VAL A 33 -5.79 -8.22 -4.08
CA VAL A 33 -5.38 -9.09 -5.19
C VAL A 33 -6.25 -8.79 -6.40
N PHE A 34 -5.70 -8.89 -7.61
CA PHE A 34 -6.48 -8.74 -8.83
C PHE A 34 -5.99 -9.72 -9.90
N ASN A 35 -6.85 -10.05 -10.85
CA ASN A 35 -6.54 -10.85 -12.02
C ASN A 35 -7.27 -10.29 -13.26
N GLY A 36 -7.21 -11.00 -14.40
CA GLY A 36 -7.87 -10.57 -15.64
C GLY A 36 -9.40 -10.42 -15.56
N ARG A 37 -10.05 -10.91 -14.50
CA ARG A 37 -11.49 -10.70 -14.25
C ARG A 37 -11.77 -9.48 -13.37
N GLY A 38 -10.81 -9.02 -12.58
CA GLY A 38 -10.97 -7.85 -11.71
C GLY A 38 -10.25 -7.98 -10.36
N ALA A 39 -10.54 -7.04 -9.47
CA ALA A 39 -10.01 -6.99 -8.12
C ALA A 39 -10.86 -7.79 -7.13
N GLY A 40 -10.19 -8.53 -6.24
CA GLY A 40 -10.78 -9.12 -5.06
C GLY A 40 -11.04 -8.09 -3.95
N PRO A 41 -11.62 -8.52 -2.83
CA PRO A 41 -11.85 -7.65 -1.69
C PRO A 41 -10.50 -7.17 -1.09
N PRO A 42 -10.45 -5.93 -0.57
CA PRO A 42 -9.26 -5.44 0.10
C PRO A 42 -9.08 -6.11 1.47
N SER A 43 -7.84 -6.18 1.93
CA SER A 43 -7.49 -6.57 3.29
C SER A 43 -8.06 -5.61 4.33
N ALA A 44 -7.96 -6.00 5.59
CA ALA A 44 -8.14 -5.08 6.72
C ALA A 44 -7.19 -3.87 6.58
N LYS A 45 -7.66 -2.70 7.07
CA LYS A 45 -6.90 -1.45 7.04
C LYS A 45 -5.82 -1.44 8.11
N ILE A 46 -4.59 -1.20 7.71
CA ILE A 46 -3.46 -0.92 8.60
C ILE A 46 -3.30 0.60 8.71
N ARG A 47 -3.08 1.11 9.90
CA ARG A 47 -2.81 2.53 10.17
C ARG A 47 -1.40 2.68 10.69
N PHE A 48 -0.62 3.60 10.12
CA PHE A 48 0.75 3.84 10.55
C PHE A 48 1.14 5.31 10.37
N HIS A 49 2.25 5.68 11.02
CA HIS A 49 2.87 7.00 10.93
C HIS A 49 4.27 6.85 10.34
N THR A 50 4.66 7.79 9.48
CA THR A 50 6.06 7.97 9.08
C THR A 50 6.79 8.85 10.10
N PRO A 51 8.06 8.56 10.41
CA PRO A 51 8.88 9.41 11.26
C PRO A 51 9.12 10.78 10.61
N GLU A 52 9.63 11.74 11.39
CA GLU A 52 9.97 13.09 10.90
C GLU A 52 11.23 13.11 10.03
N GLY A 53 12.16 12.19 10.27
CA GLY A 53 13.49 12.13 9.64
C GLY A 53 14.55 11.75 10.67
#